data_AF-A0A662DTC8-F1
#
_entry.id   AF-A0A662DTC8-F1
#
_cell.length_a   1.000
_cell.length_b   1.000
_cell.length_c   1.000
_cell.angle_alpha   90.00
_cell.angle_beta   90.00
_cell.angle_gamma   90.00
#
_symmetry.space_group_name_H-M   'P 1'
#
loop_
_entity.id
_entity.type
_entity.pdbx_description
1 polymer ?
#
loop_
_entity_poly.entity_id
_entity_poly.type
_entity_poly.pdbx_seq_one_letter_code
_entity_poly.pdbx_strand_id
1 'polypeptide(L)'
;MSADEVEGGVYHVYNRISSGEPVFADPNEAVEFIEIIREVKKRDGWTVFAWSVMPSHFHLVLRTSAVPLWRGMHTIQNRFSRGFNRRHRRTGSLWQSRYKAKFVSDQSYLDRLVLYVHLNPV
;
A
#
# COMPACT_ATOMS: atom_id res chain seq x y z
N MET A 1 1.42 -8.25 -18.65
CA MET A 1 2.69 -7.50 -18.70
C MET A 1 2.47 -6.22 -17.91
N SER A 2 3.00 -6.12 -16.69
CA SER A 2 3.08 -4.80 -16.04
C SER A 2 4.10 -4.00 -16.84
N ALA A 3 3.75 -2.79 -17.26
CA ALA A 3 4.73 -1.84 -17.77
C ALA A 3 5.93 -1.81 -16.82
N ASP A 4 7.14 -1.84 -17.38
CA ASP A 4 8.38 -1.92 -16.63
C ASP A 4 8.40 -0.84 -15.54
N GLU A 5 8.52 -1.26 -14.29
CA GLU A 5 8.62 -0.33 -13.17
C GLU A 5 9.94 0.45 -13.33
N VAL A 6 9.86 1.78 -13.27
CA VAL A 6 10.99 2.67 -13.46
C VAL A 6 11.73 2.78 -12.13
N GLU A 7 13.04 2.53 -12.15
CA GLU A 7 13.91 2.78 -11.01
C GLU A 7 13.83 4.26 -10.60
N GLY A 8 13.66 4.52 -9.30
CA GLY A 8 13.48 5.89 -8.81
C GLY A 8 12.14 6.53 -9.20
N GLY A 9 11.22 5.78 -9.82
CA GLY A 9 9.90 6.24 -10.21
C GLY A 9 8.99 6.52 -9.01
N VAL A 10 8.09 7.50 -9.15
CA VAL A 10 7.08 7.83 -8.15
C VAL A 10 5.76 7.18 -8.52
N TYR A 11 5.10 6.58 -7.53
CA TYR A 11 3.88 5.82 -7.72
C TYR A 11 2.83 6.17 -6.67
N HIS A 12 1.58 6.32 -7.13
CA HIS A 12 0.39 6.21 -6.30
C HIS A 12 -0.05 4.75 -6.27
N VAL A 13 0.09 4.12 -5.11
CA VAL A 13 -0.26 2.73 -4.87
C VAL A 13 -1.51 2.67 -4.02
N TYR A 14 -2.45 1.80 -4.39
CA TYR A 14 -3.67 1.59 -3.62
C TYR A 14 -4.23 0.18 -3.82
N ASN A 15 -4.94 -0.31 -2.80
CA ASN A 15 -5.74 -1.52 -2.89
C ASN A 15 -6.84 -1.52 -1.83
N ARG A 16 -7.79 -2.45 -1.96
CA ARG A 16 -8.92 -2.62 -1.04
C ARG A 16 -9.15 -4.07 -0.65
N ILE A 17 -9.84 -4.24 0.47
CA ILE A 17 -10.32 -5.54 0.96
C ILE A 17 -11.39 -6.09 0.01
N SER A 18 -11.30 -7.38 -0.31
CA SER A 18 -12.16 -8.08 -1.28
C SER A 18 -13.64 -8.04 -0.90
N SER A 19 -13.95 -8.29 0.37
CA SER A 19 -15.32 -8.28 0.91
C SER A 19 -15.85 -6.88 1.22
N GLY A 20 -15.01 -5.84 1.10
CA GLY A 20 -15.36 -4.48 1.54
C GLY A 20 -15.44 -4.32 3.06
N GLU A 21 -15.18 -5.37 3.84
CA GLU A 21 -15.16 -5.34 5.29
C GLU A 21 -14.19 -4.26 5.81
N PRO A 22 -14.54 -3.55 6.91
CA PRO A 22 -13.74 -2.49 7.47
C PRO A 22 -12.58 -3.06 8.32
N VAL A 23 -11.71 -3.88 7.73
CA VAL A 23 -10.57 -4.56 8.39
C VAL A 23 -9.69 -3.59 9.17
N PHE A 24 -9.41 -2.41 8.60
CA PHE A 24 -8.57 -1.40 9.21
C PHE A 24 -9.32 -0.47 10.18
N ALA A 25 -10.62 -0.69 10.42
CA ALA A 25 -11.32 -0.03 11.53
C ALA A 25 -10.88 -0.60 12.89
N ASP A 26 -10.30 -1.81 12.92
CA ASP A 26 -9.53 -2.28 14.08
C ASP A 26 -8.14 -1.61 14.08
N PRO A 27 -7.82 -0.78 15.09
CA PRO A 27 -6.53 -0.10 15.17
C PRO A 27 -5.34 -1.06 15.19
N ASN A 28 -5.50 -2.27 15.74
CA ASN A 28 -4.41 -3.25 15.79
C ASN A 28 -4.05 -3.76 14.39
N GLU A 29 -5.05 -4.00 13.55
CA GLU A 29 -4.84 -4.44 12.17
C GLU A 29 -4.28 -3.28 11.31
N ALA A 30 -4.73 -2.04 11.54
CA ALA A 30 -4.15 -0.87 10.89
C ALA A 30 -2.67 -0.67 11.29
N VAL A 31 -2.34 -0.76 12.58
CA VAL A 31 -0.96 -0.63 13.08
C VAL A 31 -0.07 -1.75 12.53
N GLU A 32 -0.51 -3.00 12.57
CA GLU A 32 0.22 -4.12 11.97
C GLU A 32 0.54 -3.86 10.48
N PHE A 33 -0.45 -3.40 9.71
CA PHE A 33 -0.25 -3.09 8.30
C PHE A 33 0.78 -1.97 8.07
N ILE A 34 0.71 -0.91 8.88
CA ILE A 34 1.66 0.22 8.83
C ILE A 34 3.07 -0.23 9.21
N GLU A 35 3.23 -1.08 10.22
CA GLU A 35 4.55 -1.59 10.61
C GLU A 35 5.16 -2.50 9.53
N ILE A 36 4.36 -3.34 8.87
CA ILE A 36 4.82 -4.11 7.70
C ILE A 36 5.30 -3.16 6.58
N ILE A 37 4.57 -2.06 6.31
CA ILE A 37 4.99 -1.05 5.34
C ILE A 37 6.29 -0.37 5.79
N ARG A 38 6.44 -0.01 7.07
CA ARG A 38 7.64 0.62 7.62
C ARG A 38 8.88 -0.27 7.44
N GLU A 39 8.76 -1.56 7.74
CA GLU A 39 9.83 -2.54 7.56
C GLU A 39 10.20 -2.70 6.08
N VAL A 40 9.22 -2.84 5.20
CA VAL A 40 9.44 -2.99 3.76
C VAL A 40 10.05 -1.72 3.16
N LYS A 41 9.56 -0.55 3.56
CA LYS A 41 10.14 0.76 3.18
C LYS A 41 11.62 0.80 3.54
N LYS A 42 11.98 0.43 4.78
CA LYS A 42 13.38 0.43 5.24
C LYS A 42 14.23 -0.58 4.46
N ARG A 43 13.71 -1.80 4.26
CA ARG A 43 14.39 -2.88 3.54
C ARG A 43 14.63 -2.54 2.07
N ASP A 44 13.63 -1.99 1.39
CA ASP A 44 13.64 -1.75 -0.05
C ASP A 44 14.04 -0.30 -0.40
N GLY A 45 14.41 0.52 0.58
CA GLY A 45 14.92 1.88 0.34
C GLY A 45 13.89 2.86 -0.23
N TRP A 46 12.60 2.66 0.04
CA TRP A 46 11.56 3.55 -0.47
C TRP A 46 11.57 4.92 0.20
N THR A 47 11.35 5.98 -0.58
CA THR A 47 10.94 7.28 -0.04
C THR A 47 9.42 7.32 -0.02
N VAL A 48 8.79 7.50 1.13
CA VAL A 48 7.32 7.62 1.24
C VAL A 48 6.97 9.08 1.44
N PHE A 49 6.15 9.63 0.55
CA PHE A 49 5.68 11.01 0.58
C PHE A 49 4.39 11.17 1.38
N ALA A 50 3.44 10.24 1.20
CA ALA A 50 2.16 10.26 1.87
C ALA A 50 1.59 8.84 1.99
N TRP A 51 0.73 8.63 2.99
CA TRP A 51 -0.03 7.39 3.12
C TRP A 51 -1.34 7.67 3.87
N SER A 52 -2.34 6.83 3.62
CA SER A 52 -3.61 6.81 4.36
C SER A 52 -4.15 5.38 4.40
N VAL A 53 -4.60 4.95 5.57
CA VAL A 53 -5.25 3.66 5.80
C VAL A 53 -6.68 3.97 6.26
N MET A 54 -7.65 3.66 5.39
CA MET A 54 -9.08 3.82 5.63
C MET A 54 -9.68 2.45 5.97
N PRO A 55 -10.90 2.37 6.54
CA PRO A 55 -11.44 1.11 7.07
C PRO A 55 -11.31 -0.11 6.14
N SER A 56 -11.51 0.05 4.83
CA SER A 56 -11.48 -1.06 3.86
C SER A 56 -10.43 -0.96 2.76
N HIS A 57 -9.56 0.07 2.79
CA HIS A 57 -8.58 0.30 1.72
C HIS A 57 -7.44 1.21 2.16
N PHE A 58 -6.35 1.23 1.39
CA PHE A 58 -5.19 2.06 1.68
C PHE A 58 -4.69 2.79 0.44
N HIS A 59 -4.02 3.92 0.66
CA HIS A 59 -3.31 4.71 -0.32
C HIS A 59 -1.88 4.93 0.16
N LEU A 60 -0.91 4.82 -0.74
CA LEU A 60 0.51 5.02 -0.49
C LEU A 60 1.14 5.76 -1.68
N VAL A 61 1.84 6.85 -1.41
CA VAL A 61 2.57 7.65 -2.40
C VAL A 61 4.04 7.51 -2.09
N LEU A 62 4.80 6.89 -2.99
CA LEU A 62 6.19 6.55 -2.74
C LEU A 62 7.05 6.67 -4.00
N ARG A 63 8.36 6.87 -3.78
CA ARG A 63 9.41 6.70 -4.77
C ARG A 63 10.14 5.38 -4.53
N THR A 64 10.30 4.58 -5.59
CA THR A 64 11.08 3.33 -5.54
C THR A 64 12.57 3.61 -5.42
N SER A 65 13.33 2.56 -5.09
CA SER A 65 14.79 2.54 -5.23
C SER A 65 15.15 1.68 -6.45
N ALA A 66 16.35 1.09 -6.47
CA ALA A 66 16.72 0.01 -7.39
C ALA A 66 15.87 -1.26 -7.19
N VAL A 67 15.19 -1.41 -6.04
CA VAL A 67 14.27 -2.54 -5.80
C VAL A 67 12.91 -2.26 -6.46
N PRO A 68 12.43 -3.13 -7.36
CA PRO A 68 11.13 -2.97 -8.00
C PRO A 68 9.97 -2.92 -6.99
N LEU A 69 8.99 -2.06 -7.24
CA LEU A 69 7.82 -1.85 -6.39
C LEU A 69 7.07 -3.17 -6.12
N TRP A 70 6.94 -4.04 -7.13
CA TRP A 70 6.19 -5.29 -7.00
C TRP A 70 6.73 -6.20 -5.89
N ARG A 71 8.04 -6.19 -5.63
CA ARG A 71 8.65 -7.04 -4.60
C ARG A 71 8.21 -6.62 -3.19
N GLY A 72 8.25 -5.32 -2.93
CA GLY A 72 7.79 -4.76 -1.66
C GLY A 72 6.28 -4.95 -1.49
N MET A 73 5.49 -4.63 -2.51
CA MET A 73 4.03 -4.79 -2.45
C MET A 73 3.58 -6.24 -2.31
N HIS A 74 4.25 -7.18 -2.97
CA HIS A 74 4.02 -8.62 -2.77
C HIS A 74 4.31 -9.04 -1.33
N THR A 75 5.39 -8.52 -0.73
CA THR A 75 5.72 -8.78 0.68
C THR A 75 4.63 -8.24 1.60
N ILE A 76 4.23 -6.97 1.41
CA ILE A 76 3.23 -6.29 2.24
C ILE A 76 1.90 -7.05 2.21
N GLN A 77 1.37 -7.30 1.02
CA GLN A 77 0.07 -7.94 0.84
C GLN A 77 0.05 -9.37 1.39
N ASN A 78 1.11 -10.15 1.17
CA ASN A 78 1.16 -11.53 1.65
C ASN A 78 1.36 -11.61 3.17
N ARG A 79 2.27 -10.81 3.74
CA ARG A 79 2.50 -10.84 5.20
C ARG A 79 1.25 -10.47 5.95
N PHE A 80 0.58 -9.39 5.54
CA PHE A 80 -0.65 -8.96 6.17
C PHE A 80 -1.76 -10.00 6.03
N SER A 81 -2.07 -10.45 4.81
CA SER A 81 -3.13 -11.47 4.59
C SER A 81 -2.91 -12.75 5.38
N ARG A 82 -1.66 -13.25 5.45
CA ARG A 82 -1.35 -14.47 6.21
C ARG A 82 -1.49 -14.26 7.72
N GLY A 83 -1.08 -13.10 8.22
CA GLY A 83 -1.23 -12.72 9.63
C GLY A 83 -2.70 -12.60 10.01
N PHE A 84 -3.45 -11.79 9.25
CA PHE A 84 -4.88 -11.56 9.43
C PHE A 84 -5.68 -12.86 9.37
N ASN A 85 -5.52 -13.65 8.30
CA ASN A 85 -6.26 -14.90 8.13
C ASN A 85 -6.00 -15.89 9.30
N ARG A 86 -4.77 -15.93 9.82
CA ARG A 86 -4.44 -16.77 10.98
C ARG A 86 -5.13 -16.28 12.26
N ARG A 87 -5.08 -14.96 12.54
CA ARG A 87 -5.70 -14.36 13.73
C ARG A 87 -7.22 -14.52 13.73
N HIS A 88 -7.84 -14.36 12.56
CA HIS A 88 -9.30 -14.37 12.39
C HIS A 88 -9.87 -15.70 11.91
N ARG A 89 -9.04 -16.76 11.83
CA ARG A 89 -9.42 -18.10 11.33
C ARG A 89 -10.13 -18.06 9.96
N ARG A 90 -9.70 -17.17 9.07
CA ARG A 90 -10.24 -17.00 7.72
C ARG A 90 -9.44 -17.77 6.69
N THR A 91 -10.09 -18.11 5.59
CA THR A 91 -9.48 -18.67 4.39
C THR A 91 -9.82 -17.80 3.17
N GLY A 92 -9.05 -17.94 2.10
CA GLY A 92 -9.26 -17.19 0.85
C GLY A 92 -8.54 -15.84 0.78
N SER A 93 -8.83 -15.10 -0.29
CA SER A 93 -8.18 -13.82 -0.60
C SER A 93 -8.73 -12.69 0.25
N LEU A 94 -7.85 -12.00 0.98
CA LEU A 94 -8.18 -10.78 1.71
C LEU A 94 -8.27 -9.55 0.78
N TRP A 95 -7.43 -9.50 -0.25
CA TRP A 95 -7.38 -8.37 -1.17
C TRP A 95 -8.30 -8.60 -2.37
N GLN A 96 -8.92 -7.52 -2.87
CA GLN A 96 -9.79 -7.60 -4.04
C GLN A 96 -9.04 -8.04 -5.30
N SER A 97 -7.80 -7.57 -5.46
CA SER A 97 -6.92 -7.93 -6.58
C SER A 97 -5.46 -7.64 -6.21
N ARG A 98 -4.54 -7.76 -7.18
CA ARG A 98 -3.20 -7.16 -7.05
C ARG A 98 -3.33 -5.65 -6.78
N TYR A 99 -2.36 -5.06 -6.07
CA TYR A 99 -2.29 -3.61 -5.93
C TYR A 99 -2.37 -2.90 -7.29
N LYS A 100 -3.00 -1.72 -7.28
CA LYS A 100 -2.92 -0.76 -8.38
C LYS A 100 -1.75 0.18 -8.12
N ALA A 101 -1.02 0.54 -9.17
CA ALA A 101 0.04 1.52 -9.11
C ALA A 101 -0.06 2.44 -10.33
N LYS A 102 -0.19 3.74 -10.08
CA LYS A 102 -0.20 4.78 -11.11
C LYS A 102 1.14 5.52 -11.05
N PHE A 103 1.87 5.54 -12.16
CA PHE A 103 3.11 6.31 -12.27
C PHE A 103 2.79 7.81 -12.20
N VAL A 104 3.63 8.56 -11.49
CA VAL A 104 3.51 9.99 -11.25
C VAL A 104 4.77 10.66 -11.82
N SER A 105 4.63 11.32 -12.96
CA SER A 105 5.73 12.03 -13.64
C SER A 105 5.68 13.55 -13.50
N ASP A 106 4.53 14.11 -13.09
CA ASP A 106 4.32 15.55 -12.96
C ASP A 106 4.39 15.98 -11.49
N GLN A 107 5.26 16.95 -11.18
CA GLN A 107 5.45 17.45 -9.82
C GLN A 107 4.17 18.10 -9.27
N SER A 108 3.47 18.88 -10.10
CA SER A 108 2.23 19.54 -9.67
C SER A 108 1.14 18.51 -9.30
N TYR A 109 1.10 17.39 -10.03
CA TYR A 109 0.22 16.26 -9.72
C TYR A 109 0.66 15.54 -8.44
N LEU A 110 1.97 15.36 -8.21
CA LEU A 110 2.48 14.79 -6.97
C LEU A 110 2.04 15.62 -5.75
N ASP A 111 2.16 16.95 -5.81
CA ASP A 111 1.79 17.84 -4.70
C ASP A 111 0.29 17.72 -4.37
N ARG A 112 -0.57 17.74 -5.40
CA ARG A 112 -2.02 17.53 -5.24
C ARG A 112 -2.35 16.14 -4.70
N LEU A 113 -1.62 15.12 -5.15
CA LEU A 113 -1.82 13.75 -4.71
C LEU A 113 -1.44 13.56 -3.24
N VAL A 114 -0.34 14.16 -2.78
CA VAL A 114 0.07 14.15 -1.37
C VAL A 114 -1.03 14.77 -0.50
N LEU A 115 -1.53 15.94 -0.89
CA LEU A 115 -2.65 16.59 -0.20
C LEU A 115 -3.91 15.71 -0.19
N TYR A 116 -4.28 15.17 -1.35
CA TYR A 116 -5.42 14.27 -1.49
C TYR A 116 -5.32 13.05 -0.55
N VAL A 117 -4.16 12.39 -0.49
CA VAL A 117 -3.98 11.23 0.38
C VAL A 117 -4.05 11.61 1.86
N HIS A 118 -3.48 12.74 2.26
CA HIS A 118 -3.56 13.21 3.65
C HIS A 118 -4.95 13.69 4.07
N LEU A 119 -5.77 14.17 3.12
CA LEU A 119 -7.14 14.62 3.35
C LEU A 119 -8.18 13.51 3.16
N ASN A 120 -7.78 12.33 2.69
CA ASN A 120 -8.64 11.17 2.51
C ASN A 120 -9.14 10.48 3.80
N PRO A 121 -8.48 10.55 4.97
CA PRO A 121 -9.12 10.15 6.22
C PRO A 121 -10.26 11.15 6.53
N VAL A 122 -11.45 10.84 6.02
CA VAL A 122 -12.73 11.48 6.36
C VAL A 122 -13.71 10.43 6.84
#